data_AF-A0A5J5BXE1-F1
#
_entry.id   AF-A0A5J5BXE1-F1
#
_cell.length_a   1.000
_cell.length_b   1.000
_cell.length_c   1.000
_cell.angle_alpha   90.00
_cell.angle_beta   90.00
_cell.angle_gamma   90.00
#
_symmetry.space_group_name_H-M   'P 1'
#
loop_
_entity.id
_entity.type
_entity.pdbx_description
1 polymer ?
#
loop_
_entity_poly.entity_id
_entity_poly.type
_entity_poly.pdbx_seq_one_letter_code
_entity_poly.pdbx_strand_id
1 'polypeptide(L)'
;MYVTRPLSVYRKFPSALSTKPPEAPYSGYLVVRDEESEAQDTYCWGLCKNKRVKKLPFPQDKILKVVHSSEYQETSVTKVWFLPVLDQPLSSNRYYVIKAKGKYKGKACTCSREEDMGICCFSDEIMDVKPRPFNHRDIYQQVEIRRYHNGGGFYAKSVARDGYPPKFLRKKGWEVDICSSFQLQLREAQGLNTSHLLHLPEFSFPISCKHSAPVVKGKWYCPFVFVKEEARLKDQMRRSLFYEMTLEHWWEEIYSCENESNEGGVVVVNASVQREVALVCGMEAVKDDGRGADGLCLVQSSWPI
;
A
#
# COMPACT_ATOMS: atom_id res chain seq x y z
N MET A 1 5.59 4.10 -1.50
CA MET A 1 4.76 4.57 -0.35
C MET A 1 3.37 4.90 -0.82
N TYR A 2 2.36 4.86 0.06
CA TYR A 2 1.00 5.21 -0.34
C TYR A 2 0.43 6.37 0.46
N VAL A 3 -0.34 7.22 -0.22
CA VAL A 3 -1.20 8.25 0.40
C VAL A 3 -2.65 7.79 0.38
N THR A 4 -3.43 8.17 1.38
CA THR A 4 -4.84 7.80 1.48
C THR A 4 -5.72 8.79 0.77
N ARG A 5 -6.78 8.32 0.13
CA ARG A 5 -7.84 9.14 -0.45
C ARG A 5 -9.21 8.54 -0.10
N PRO A 6 -10.18 9.37 0.33
CA PRO A 6 -11.52 8.90 0.65
C PRO A 6 -12.24 8.37 -0.60
N LEU A 7 -12.99 7.28 -0.45
CA LEU A 7 -13.73 6.64 -1.53
C LEU A 7 -14.84 7.55 -2.08
N SER A 8 -15.48 8.35 -1.23
CA SER A 8 -16.54 9.27 -1.62
C SER A 8 -16.09 10.31 -2.65
N VAL A 9 -14.83 10.78 -2.56
CA VAL A 9 -14.26 11.73 -3.53
C VAL A 9 -14.28 11.16 -4.94
N TYR A 10 -13.91 9.89 -5.12
CA TYR A 10 -13.92 9.27 -6.45
C TYR A 10 -15.33 8.95 -6.96
N ARG A 11 -16.28 8.73 -6.05
CA ARG A 11 -17.70 8.55 -6.42
C ARG A 11 -18.31 9.85 -6.92
N LYS A 12 -17.96 10.98 -6.30
CA LYS A 12 -18.40 12.33 -6.70
C LYS A 12 -17.69 12.86 -7.93
N PHE A 13 -16.38 12.64 -8.01
CA PHE A 13 -15.51 13.18 -9.05
C PHE A 13 -14.72 12.05 -9.73
N PRO A 14 -15.34 11.31 -10.67
CA PRO A 14 -14.67 10.21 -11.36
C PRO A 14 -13.41 10.63 -12.13
N SER A 15 -13.31 11.90 -12.56
CA SER A 15 -12.12 12.45 -13.21
C SER A 15 -10.87 12.39 -12.34
N ALA A 16 -11.02 12.44 -11.00
CA ALA A 16 -9.90 12.35 -10.06
C ALA A 16 -9.20 10.97 -10.08
N LEU A 17 -9.82 9.94 -10.66
CA LEU A 17 -9.20 8.62 -10.81
C LEU A 17 -8.00 8.63 -11.76
N SER A 18 -7.96 9.59 -12.70
CA SER A 18 -6.89 9.70 -13.69
C SER A 18 -5.70 10.52 -13.18
N THR A 19 -5.81 11.13 -11.99
CA THR A 19 -4.71 11.86 -11.36
C THR A 19 -3.58 10.90 -11.05
N LYS A 20 -2.36 11.26 -11.46
CA LYS A 20 -1.17 10.47 -11.14
C LYS A 20 -0.84 10.58 -9.65
N PRO A 21 -0.30 9.52 -9.03
CA PRO A 21 0.25 9.59 -7.68
C PRO A 21 1.25 10.75 -7.49
N PRO A 22 1.46 11.24 -6.25
CA PRO A 22 2.42 12.31 -5.97
C PRO A 22 3.80 12.05 -6.60
N GLU A 23 4.55 13.11 -6.93
CA GLU A 23 5.77 13.08 -7.78
C GLU A 23 6.92 12.15 -7.32
N ALA A 24 6.83 11.54 -6.14
CA ALA A 24 7.81 10.58 -5.69
C ALA A 24 7.67 9.24 -6.46
N PRO A 25 8.79 8.65 -6.93
CA PRO A 25 8.77 7.33 -7.57
C PRO A 25 8.28 6.25 -6.60
N TYR A 26 7.68 5.20 -7.15
CA TYR A 26 7.09 4.10 -6.39
C TYR A 26 6.04 4.57 -5.38
N SER A 27 5.21 5.54 -5.78
CA SER A 27 4.11 6.06 -4.97
C SER A 27 2.74 5.59 -5.47
N GLY A 28 1.75 5.60 -4.60
CA GLY A 28 0.40 5.12 -4.96
C GLY A 28 -0.70 5.68 -4.07
N TYR A 29 -1.94 5.40 -4.46
CA TYR A 29 -3.13 5.76 -3.69
C TYR A 29 -3.72 4.54 -2.98
N LEU A 30 -4.08 4.70 -1.70
CA LEU A 30 -4.99 3.80 -0.99
C LEU A 30 -6.36 4.46 -0.93
N VAL A 31 -7.36 3.78 -1.44
CA VAL A 31 -8.74 4.23 -1.36
C VAL A 31 -9.35 3.70 -0.07
N VAL A 32 -9.79 4.60 0.79
CA VAL A 32 -10.31 4.27 2.13
C VAL A 32 -11.78 4.63 2.19
N ARG A 33 -12.61 3.75 2.77
CA ARG A 33 -14.00 4.09 3.07
C ARG A 33 -14.08 5.18 4.13
N ASP A 34 -14.76 6.26 3.77
CA ASP A 34 -15.16 7.35 4.66
C ASP A 34 -16.65 7.28 4.99
N GLU A 35 -17.10 8.04 6.00
CA GLU A 35 -18.47 8.06 6.51
C GLU A 35 -19.52 8.28 5.41
N GLU A 36 -19.24 9.17 4.45
CA GLU A 36 -20.14 9.43 3.34
C GLU A 36 -20.24 8.22 2.40
N SER A 37 -19.12 7.59 2.07
CA SER A 37 -19.13 6.36 1.29
C SER A 37 -19.85 5.21 2.00
N GLU A 38 -19.76 5.16 3.33
CA GLU A 38 -20.47 4.18 4.14
C GLU A 38 -21.97 4.42 4.14
N ALA A 39 -22.41 5.68 4.28
CA ALA A 39 -23.81 6.08 4.25
C ALA A 39 -24.45 5.74 2.90
N GLN A 40 -23.75 6.00 1.79
CA GLN A 40 -24.16 5.61 0.44
C GLN A 40 -24.29 4.09 0.25
N ASP A 41 -23.57 3.30 1.06
CA ASP A 41 -23.62 1.85 1.05
C ASP A 41 -24.64 1.28 2.06
N THR A 42 -25.51 2.12 2.65
CA THR A 42 -26.62 1.66 3.50
C THR A 42 -27.96 1.68 2.78
N TYR A 43 -28.86 0.80 3.18
CA TYR A 43 -30.25 0.72 2.72
C TYR A 43 -31.17 0.39 3.90
N CYS A 44 -32.49 0.38 3.68
CA CYS A 44 -33.50 0.27 4.75
C CYS A 44 -33.30 1.35 5.85
N TRP A 45 -33.29 2.63 5.47
CA TRP A 45 -33.12 3.77 6.40
C TRP A 45 -31.85 3.67 7.28
N GLY A 46 -30.75 3.14 6.74
CA GLY A 46 -29.47 3.04 7.45
C GLY A 46 -29.30 1.75 8.27
N LEU A 47 -30.33 0.91 8.39
CA LEU A 47 -30.30 -0.31 9.22
C LEU A 47 -29.51 -1.45 8.58
N CYS A 48 -29.46 -1.52 7.25
CA CYS A 48 -28.80 -2.60 6.53
C CYS A 48 -27.59 -2.08 5.73
N LYS A 49 -26.43 -2.70 5.93
CA LYS A 49 -25.20 -2.37 5.18
C LYS A 49 -25.10 -3.24 3.93
N ASN A 50 -25.05 -2.62 2.77
CA ASN A 50 -24.72 -3.30 1.52
C ASN A 50 -23.22 -3.65 1.53
N LYS A 51 -22.92 -4.94 1.57
CA LYS A 51 -21.53 -5.43 1.55
C LYS A 51 -20.97 -5.54 0.14
N ARG A 52 -21.81 -5.46 -0.89
CA ARG A 52 -21.42 -5.69 -2.28
C ARG A 52 -20.78 -4.45 -2.89
N VAL A 53 -19.55 -4.60 -3.36
CA VAL A 53 -18.80 -3.57 -4.07
C VAL A 53 -19.09 -3.67 -5.56
N LYS A 54 -19.91 -2.75 -6.08
CA LYS A 54 -20.35 -2.74 -7.49
C LYS A 54 -19.48 -1.88 -8.41
N LYS A 55 -18.61 -1.04 -7.86
CA LYS A 55 -17.83 -0.03 -8.60
C LYS A 55 -16.36 -0.07 -8.19
N LEU A 56 -15.49 0.18 -9.16
CA LEU A 56 -14.08 0.49 -8.94
C LEU A 56 -13.93 1.99 -8.57
N PRO A 57 -12.86 2.38 -7.87
CA PRO A 57 -11.80 1.52 -7.33
C PRO A 57 -12.26 0.71 -6.10
N PHE A 58 -11.64 -0.44 -5.86
CA PHE A 58 -11.89 -1.21 -4.64
C PHE A 58 -11.30 -0.53 -3.40
N PRO A 59 -11.93 -0.60 -2.22
CA PRO A 59 -11.36 -0.08 -0.98
C PRO A 59 -10.21 -0.94 -0.46
N GLN A 60 -9.13 -0.31 0.00
CA GLN A 60 -7.91 -0.95 0.52
C GLN A 60 -7.93 -1.15 2.04
N ASP A 61 -8.83 -0.48 2.76
CA ASP A 61 -9.01 -0.64 4.22
C ASP A 61 -9.79 -1.90 4.60
N LYS A 62 -10.11 -2.76 3.62
CA LYS A 62 -10.89 -3.97 3.80
C LYS A 62 -10.29 -5.14 3.02
N ILE A 63 -10.43 -6.34 3.59
CA ILE A 63 -10.27 -7.59 2.83
C ILE A 63 -11.57 -7.80 2.04
N LEU A 64 -11.44 -8.17 0.78
CA LEU A 64 -12.55 -8.43 -0.11
C LEU A 64 -12.72 -9.93 -0.35
N LYS A 65 -13.96 -10.34 -0.65
CA LYS A 65 -14.34 -11.68 -1.05
C LYS A 65 -14.67 -11.63 -2.55
N VAL A 66 -13.93 -12.36 -3.36
CA VAL A 66 -14.31 -12.66 -4.73
C VAL A 66 -15.24 -13.87 -4.70
N VAL A 67 -16.47 -13.67 -5.17
CA VAL A 67 -17.55 -14.65 -5.10
C VAL A 67 -17.96 -15.04 -6.52
N HIS A 68 -17.94 -16.34 -6.80
CA HIS A 68 -18.61 -16.91 -7.97
C HIS A 68 -19.83 -17.68 -7.49
N SER A 69 -21.01 -17.11 -7.72
CA SER A 69 -22.27 -17.84 -7.63
C SER A 69 -22.51 -18.58 -8.94
N SER A 70 -22.96 -19.83 -8.84
CA SER A 70 -23.42 -20.63 -9.97
C SER A 70 -24.65 -21.37 -9.49
N GLU A 71 -25.68 -21.46 -10.31
CA GLU A 71 -26.89 -22.22 -9.96
C GLU A 71 -26.61 -23.72 -9.81
N TYR A 72 -25.60 -24.22 -10.53
CA TYR A 72 -25.28 -25.65 -10.62
C TYR A 72 -24.03 -26.07 -9.84
N GLN A 73 -23.26 -25.14 -9.28
CA GLN A 73 -22.01 -25.43 -8.58
C GLN A 73 -21.96 -24.72 -7.23
N GLU A 74 -21.27 -25.32 -6.26
CA GLU A 74 -21.05 -24.72 -4.95
C GLU A 74 -20.39 -23.33 -5.11
N THR A 75 -20.88 -22.36 -4.35
CA THR A 75 -20.41 -20.98 -4.42
C THR A 75 -18.94 -20.92 -3.98
N SER A 76 -18.05 -20.58 -4.90
CA SER A 76 -16.63 -20.45 -4.57
C SER A 76 -16.34 -19.04 -4.04
N VAL A 77 -15.69 -18.98 -2.86
CA VAL A 77 -15.37 -17.72 -2.18
C VAL A 77 -13.87 -17.63 -1.92
N THR A 78 -13.23 -16.63 -2.52
CA THR A 78 -11.80 -16.36 -2.31
C THR A 78 -11.60 -15.02 -1.59
N LYS A 79 -10.99 -15.05 -0.40
CA LYS A 79 -10.62 -13.84 0.34
C LYS A 79 -9.28 -13.29 -0.16
N VAL A 80 -9.28 -12.06 -0.64
CA VAL A 80 -8.11 -11.36 -1.19
C VAL A 80 -8.09 -9.91 -0.75
N TRP A 81 -6.90 -9.33 -0.81
CA TRP A 81 -6.69 -7.92 -0.63
C TRP A 81 -6.15 -7.35 -1.94
N PHE A 82 -6.87 -6.37 -2.49
CA PHE A 82 -6.53 -5.71 -3.75
C PHE A 82 -5.72 -4.45 -3.46
N LEU A 83 -4.44 -4.48 -3.81
CA LEU A 83 -3.51 -3.37 -3.59
C LEU A 83 -3.22 -2.68 -4.93
N PRO A 84 -3.53 -1.38 -5.10
CA PRO A 84 -3.25 -0.67 -6.34
C PRO A 84 -1.77 -0.70 -6.71
N VAL A 85 -1.49 -0.87 -8.00
CA VAL A 85 -0.11 -0.87 -8.51
C VAL A 85 0.52 0.52 -8.35
N LEU A 86 1.79 0.55 -7.96
CA LEU A 86 2.58 1.76 -7.79
C LEU A 86 2.75 2.52 -9.12
N ASP A 87 2.92 3.83 -9.06
CA ASP A 87 3.15 4.72 -10.20
C ASP A 87 2.07 4.67 -11.29
N GLN A 88 0.88 4.18 -10.93
CA GLN A 88 -0.27 4.09 -11.83
C GLN A 88 -1.45 4.88 -11.25
N PRO A 89 -2.20 5.61 -12.09
CA PRO A 89 -3.45 6.20 -11.66
C PRO A 89 -4.48 5.12 -11.34
N LEU A 90 -5.45 5.42 -10.47
CA LEU A 90 -6.51 4.47 -10.10
C LEU A 90 -7.40 4.10 -11.29
N SER A 91 -7.51 4.97 -12.31
CA SER A 91 -8.24 4.70 -13.55
C SER A 91 -7.65 3.55 -14.37
N SER A 92 -6.39 3.18 -14.13
CA SER A 92 -5.77 1.99 -14.74
C SER A 92 -6.41 0.69 -14.29
N ASN A 93 -7.10 0.68 -13.14
CA ASN A 93 -7.68 -0.50 -12.50
C ASN A 93 -6.69 -1.66 -12.33
N ARG A 94 -5.39 -1.35 -12.18
CA ARG A 94 -4.34 -2.33 -11.98
C ARG A 94 -4.11 -2.59 -10.49
N TYR A 95 -4.07 -3.87 -10.14
CA TYR A 95 -3.90 -4.31 -8.75
C TYR A 95 -2.89 -5.46 -8.66
N TYR A 96 -2.15 -5.47 -7.56
CA TYR A 96 -1.62 -6.69 -6.98
C TYR A 96 -2.73 -7.36 -6.15
N VAL A 97 -2.88 -8.67 -6.29
CA VAL A 97 -3.92 -9.43 -5.56
C VAL A 97 -3.26 -10.33 -4.53
N ILE A 98 -3.42 -10.00 -3.26
CA ILE A 98 -2.78 -10.73 -2.15
C ILE A 98 -3.80 -11.69 -1.52
N LYS A 99 -3.46 -12.97 -1.38
CA LYS A 99 -4.34 -13.95 -0.71
C LYS A 99 -4.47 -13.60 0.77
N ALA A 100 -5.71 -13.46 1.25
CA ALA A 100 -5.98 -13.04 2.62
C ALA A 100 -6.33 -14.19 3.58
N LYS A 101 -6.51 -15.41 3.05
CA LYS A 101 -6.81 -16.63 3.83
C LYS A 101 -6.21 -17.88 3.16
N GLY A 102 -6.06 -18.93 3.95
CA GLY A 102 -5.65 -20.26 3.50
C GLY A 102 -4.14 -20.45 3.47
N LYS A 103 -3.69 -21.54 2.83
CA LYS A 103 -2.27 -21.94 2.75
C LYS A 103 -1.37 -20.84 2.19
N TYR A 104 -1.87 -20.05 1.25
CA TYR A 104 -1.11 -18.99 0.56
C TYR A 104 -1.33 -17.60 1.16
N LYS A 105 -1.87 -17.49 2.38
CA LYS A 105 -2.10 -16.19 3.02
C LYS A 105 -0.81 -15.33 3.04
N GLY A 106 -0.93 -14.08 2.62
CA GLY A 106 0.16 -13.12 2.53
C GLY A 106 0.97 -13.17 1.23
N LYS A 107 0.67 -14.12 0.34
CA LYS A 107 1.34 -14.24 -0.98
C LYS A 107 0.53 -13.58 -2.09
N ALA A 108 1.22 -13.08 -3.11
CA ALA A 108 0.64 -12.48 -4.29
C ALA A 108 0.18 -13.56 -5.27
N CYS A 109 -1.01 -13.37 -5.83
CA CYS A 109 -1.48 -14.13 -6.97
C CYS A 109 -0.62 -13.80 -8.19
N THR A 110 -0.29 -14.82 -8.98
CA THR A 110 0.57 -14.71 -10.16
C THR A 110 -0.19 -15.28 -11.35
N CYS A 111 -0.12 -14.59 -12.48
CA CYS A 111 -0.64 -15.08 -13.75
C CYS A 111 0.23 -16.24 -14.24
N SER A 112 -0.38 -17.28 -14.79
CA SER A 112 0.33 -18.35 -15.51
C SER A 112 0.75 -17.88 -16.89
N ARG A 113 1.78 -18.52 -17.45
CA ARG A 113 2.17 -18.41 -18.87
C ARG A 113 1.72 -19.64 -19.63
N GLU A 114 1.87 -19.61 -20.94
CA GLU A 114 1.67 -20.79 -21.80
C GLU A 114 2.59 -21.95 -21.39
N GLU A 115 3.85 -21.66 -21.06
CA GLU A 115 4.83 -22.64 -20.56
C GLU A 115 4.43 -23.29 -19.22
N ASP A 116 3.61 -22.60 -18.42
CA ASP A 116 3.10 -23.12 -17.14
C ASP A 116 1.82 -23.96 -17.33
N MET A 117 1.26 -24.01 -18.55
CA MET A 117 0.07 -24.80 -18.83
C MET A 117 0.41 -26.29 -18.81
N GLY A 118 -0.12 -27.00 -17.82
CA GLY A 118 -0.05 -28.45 -17.80
C GLY A 118 -1.00 -29.05 -18.82
N ILE A 119 -0.54 -30.05 -19.57
CA ILE A 119 -1.38 -30.89 -20.41
C ILE A 119 -2.24 -31.77 -19.47
N CYS A 120 -3.54 -31.52 -19.39
CA CYS A 120 -4.46 -32.41 -18.68
C CYS A 120 -5.47 -33.03 -19.66
N CYS A 121 -5.68 -34.33 -19.55
CA CYS A 121 -6.31 -35.23 -20.50
C CYS A 121 -7.58 -34.64 -21.18
N PHE A 122 -7.48 -34.47 -22.50
CA PHE A 122 -8.57 -34.10 -23.44
C PHE A 122 -9.10 -32.64 -23.41
N SER A 123 -8.43 -31.69 -22.74
CA SER A 123 -8.73 -30.26 -22.90
C SER A 123 -7.54 -29.34 -22.56
N ASP A 124 -7.38 -28.25 -23.29
CA ASP A 124 -6.44 -27.16 -22.95
C ASP A 124 -6.95 -26.37 -21.74
N GLU A 125 -6.80 -26.90 -20.52
CA GLU A 125 -7.12 -26.17 -19.30
C GLU A 125 -5.88 -25.46 -18.73
N ILE A 126 -5.97 -24.14 -18.61
CA ILE A 126 -4.92 -23.32 -18.01
C ILE A 126 -4.74 -23.70 -16.54
N MET A 127 -3.62 -24.34 -16.24
CA MET A 127 -3.21 -24.67 -14.88
C MET A 127 -2.72 -23.42 -14.13
N ASP A 128 -3.38 -23.10 -13.02
CA ASP A 128 -3.05 -21.92 -12.24
C ASP A 128 -1.71 -22.08 -11.52
N VAL A 129 -0.81 -21.12 -11.73
CA VAL A 129 0.41 -20.99 -10.93
C VAL A 129 0.04 -20.67 -9.48
N LYS A 130 0.70 -21.37 -8.54
CA LYS A 130 0.51 -21.14 -7.11
C LYS A 130 0.98 -19.72 -6.73
N PRO A 131 0.26 -19.01 -5.83
CA PRO A 131 0.67 -17.69 -5.36
C PRO A 131 2.10 -17.68 -4.79
N ARG A 132 2.89 -16.66 -5.15
CA ARG A 132 4.32 -16.51 -4.84
C ARG A 132 4.56 -15.34 -3.87
N PRO A 133 5.73 -15.27 -3.20
CA PRO A 133 6.12 -14.06 -2.49
C PRO A 133 5.97 -12.81 -3.38
N PHE A 134 5.52 -11.72 -2.78
CA PHE A 134 5.26 -10.49 -3.49
C PHE A 134 6.53 -9.94 -4.15
N ASN A 135 6.43 -9.53 -5.41
CA ASN A 135 7.48 -8.84 -6.15
C ASN A 135 6.85 -7.73 -6.99
N HIS A 136 7.15 -6.48 -6.65
CA HIS A 136 6.57 -5.31 -7.31
C HIS A 136 7.03 -5.15 -8.78
N ARG A 137 8.16 -5.74 -9.17
CA ARG A 137 8.69 -5.72 -10.55
C ARG A 137 8.12 -6.84 -11.41
N ASP A 138 7.50 -7.84 -10.79
CA ASP A 138 6.92 -8.98 -11.50
C ASP A 138 5.58 -8.57 -12.13
N ILE A 139 5.62 -8.30 -13.44
CA ILE A 139 4.44 -7.95 -14.24
C ILE A 139 3.35 -9.03 -14.20
N TYR A 140 3.69 -10.30 -13.94
CA TYR A 140 2.72 -11.39 -13.85
C TYR A 140 1.96 -11.36 -12.51
N GLN A 141 2.41 -10.61 -11.50
CA GLN A 141 1.65 -10.37 -10.27
C GLN A 141 0.67 -9.19 -10.38
N GLN A 142 0.67 -8.49 -11.51
CA GLN A 142 -0.24 -7.38 -11.78
C GLN A 142 -1.41 -7.84 -12.67
N VAL A 143 -2.63 -7.47 -12.26
CA VAL A 143 -3.84 -7.72 -13.04
C VAL A 143 -4.63 -6.44 -13.23
N GLU A 144 -5.26 -6.31 -14.39
CA GLU A 144 -6.21 -5.25 -14.69
C GLU A 144 -7.63 -5.77 -14.44
N ILE A 145 -8.39 -5.10 -13.57
CA ILE A 145 -9.77 -5.47 -13.27
C ILE A 145 -10.72 -4.69 -14.18
N ARG A 146 -11.61 -5.40 -14.86
CA ARG A 146 -12.62 -4.84 -15.76
C ARG A 146 -14.02 -5.20 -15.31
N ARG A 147 -14.99 -4.35 -15.63
CA ARG A 147 -16.41 -4.65 -15.42
C ARG A 147 -16.90 -5.63 -16.48
N TYR A 148 -17.75 -6.55 -16.07
CA TYR A 148 -18.46 -7.45 -16.98
C TYR A 148 -19.81 -6.84 -17.39
N HIS A 149 -20.15 -6.90 -18.69
CA HIS A 149 -21.37 -6.31 -19.22
C HIS A 149 -22.60 -7.21 -18.96
N ASN A 150 -23.81 -6.61 -18.93
CA ASN A 150 -25.14 -7.28 -18.91
C ASN A 150 -25.59 -8.04 -17.65
N GLY A 151 -24.94 -7.92 -16.50
CA GLY A 151 -25.44 -8.54 -15.25
C GLY A 151 -24.78 -8.10 -13.95
N GLY A 152 -23.76 -7.24 -14.02
CA GLY A 152 -22.91 -6.90 -12.88
C GLY A 152 -21.68 -7.80 -12.79
N GLY A 153 -20.78 -7.45 -11.86
CA GLY A 153 -19.55 -8.20 -11.60
C GLY A 153 -18.34 -7.75 -12.43
N PHE A 154 -17.28 -8.55 -12.30
CA PHE A 154 -15.95 -8.20 -12.78
C PHE A 154 -15.26 -9.40 -13.46
N TYR A 155 -14.16 -9.11 -14.13
CA TYR A 155 -13.18 -10.09 -14.59
C TYR A 155 -11.79 -9.44 -14.62
N ALA A 156 -10.74 -10.25 -14.52
CA ALA A 156 -9.37 -9.78 -14.60
C ALA A 156 -8.74 -10.12 -15.95
N LYS A 157 -7.86 -9.24 -16.43
CA LYS A 157 -6.87 -9.53 -17.47
C LYS A 157 -5.47 -9.43 -16.87
N SER A 158 -4.52 -10.19 -17.42
CA SER A 158 -3.11 -9.99 -17.05
C SER A 158 -2.62 -8.68 -17.65
N VAL A 159 -1.70 -8.01 -16.96
CA VAL A 159 -0.95 -6.89 -17.52
C VAL A 159 0.14 -7.40 -18.48
N ALA A 160 0.68 -8.60 -18.22
CA ALA A 160 1.56 -9.29 -19.16
C ALA A 160 0.74 -9.80 -20.37
N ARG A 161 1.31 -9.68 -21.58
CA ARG A 161 0.59 -10.01 -22.82
C ARG A 161 0.26 -11.50 -22.96
N ASP A 162 1.17 -12.33 -22.47
CA ASP A 162 1.15 -13.79 -22.44
C ASP A 162 0.64 -14.35 -21.09
N GLY A 163 0.18 -13.49 -20.19
CA GLY A 163 -0.25 -13.86 -18.86
C GLY A 163 -1.73 -14.24 -18.78
N TYR A 164 -2.03 -15.30 -18.04
CA TYR A 164 -3.39 -15.73 -17.74
C TYR A 164 -3.65 -15.59 -16.23
N PRO A 165 -4.59 -14.72 -15.79
CA PRO A 165 -4.90 -14.60 -14.38
C PRO A 165 -5.42 -15.91 -13.78
N PRO A 166 -5.26 -16.12 -12.45
CA PRO A 166 -5.83 -17.26 -11.76
C PRO A 166 -7.32 -17.45 -12.05
N LYS A 167 -7.81 -18.69 -12.06
CA LYS A 167 -9.16 -19.08 -12.49
C LYS A 167 -10.26 -18.24 -11.84
N PHE A 168 -10.13 -17.98 -10.54
CA PHE A 168 -11.09 -17.19 -9.77
C PHE A 168 -11.15 -15.70 -10.17
N LEU A 169 -10.13 -15.18 -10.86
CA LEU A 169 -10.08 -13.82 -11.39
C LEU A 169 -10.38 -13.75 -12.89
N ARG A 170 -9.91 -14.73 -13.70
CA ARG A 170 -10.14 -14.74 -15.16
C ARG A 170 -11.58 -15.09 -15.55
N LYS A 171 -12.26 -15.96 -14.77
CA LYS A 171 -13.66 -16.32 -15.03
C LYS A 171 -14.51 -15.04 -14.94
N LYS A 172 -15.37 -14.81 -15.92
CA LYS A 172 -16.15 -13.56 -15.99
C LYS A 172 -17.34 -13.56 -15.02
N GLY A 173 -17.70 -12.38 -14.54
CA GLY A 173 -18.93 -12.15 -13.78
C GLY A 173 -18.83 -12.39 -12.28
N TRP A 174 -17.62 -12.47 -11.71
CA TRP A 174 -17.53 -12.57 -10.24
C TRP A 174 -17.94 -11.29 -9.55
N GLU A 175 -18.51 -11.46 -8.37
CA GLU A 175 -18.93 -10.37 -7.50
C GLU A 175 -17.91 -10.15 -6.38
N VAL A 176 -17.99 -8.97 -5.78
CA VAL A 176 -17.09 -8.57 -4.69
C VAL A 176 -17.91 -8.19 -3.48
N ASP A 177 -17.61 -8.82 -2.36
CA ASP A 177 -18.19 -8.45 -1.06
C ASP A 177 -17.11 -8.05 -0.06
N ILE A 178 -17.42 -7.06 0.77
CA ILE A 178 -16.57 -6.66 1.89
C ILE A 178 -16.58 -7.76 2.96
N CYS A 179 -15.40 -8.19 3.39
CA CYS A 179 -15.26 -9.13 4.50
C CYS A 179 -15.44 -8.39 5.85
N SER A 180 -16.60 -8.58 6.49
CA SER A 180 -16.94 -7.90 7.75
C SER A 180 -16.03 -8.23 8.94
N SER A 181 -15.33 -9.37 8.90
CA SER A 181 -14.45 -9.83 9.99
C SER A 181 -13.11 -9.10 10.05
N PHE A 182 -12.86 -8.13 9.17
CA PHE A 182 -11.62 -7.38 9.13
C PHE A 182 -11.95 -5.89 9.10
N GLN A 183 -11.72 -5.23 10.22
CA GLN A 183 -11.85 -3.78 10.34
C GLN A 183 -10.47 -3.21 10.55
N LEU A 184 -9.99 -2.51 9.53
CA LEU A 184 -8.82 -1.66 9.63
C LEU A 184 -9.30 -0.21 9.53
N GLN A 185 -8.89 0.62 10.49
CA GLN A 185 -9.09 2.06 10.42
C GLN A 185 -7.77 2.69 9.98
N LEU A 186 -7.67 2.97 8.68
CA LEU A 186 -6.60 3.81 8.16
C LEU A 186 -6.95 5.26 8.43
N ARG A 187 -6.02 5.99 9.05
CA ARG A 187 -6.16 7.44 9.24
C ARG A 187 -5.77 8.15 7.94
N GLU A 188 -6.04 9.44 7.90
CA GLU A 188 -5.62 10.27 6.79
C GLU A 188 -4.09 10.39 6.73
N ALA A 189 -3.54 10.17 5.54
CA ALA A 189 -2.14 10.28 5.18
C ALA A 189 -2.04 10.97 3.81
N GLN A 190 -1.78 12.28 3.82
CA GLN A 190 -1.75 13.10 2.60
C GLN A 190 -0.43 13.04 1.84
N GLY A 191 0.58 12.38 2.42
CA GLY A 191 1.94 12.37 1.94
C GLY A 191 2.74 13.54 2.50
N LEU A 192 3.60 14.12 1.68
CA LEU A 192 4.42 15.27 2.06
C LEU A 192 3.55 16.53 2.11
N ASN A 193 3.57 17.25 3.23
CA ASN A 193 2.87 18.51 3.32
C ASN A 193 3.80 19.65 2.88
N THR A 194 3.69 20.09 1.63
CA THR A 194 4.62 21.06 1.02
C THR A 194 4.61 22.42 1.72
N SER A 195 3.50 22.83 2.33
CA SER A 195 3.46 24.06 3.13
C SER A 195 4.25 23.95 4.44
N HIS A 196 4.45 22.74 4.97
CA HIS A 196 5.19 22.49 6.21
C HIS A 196 6.70 22.27 5.98
N LEU A 197 7.13 22.01 4.74
CA LEU A 197 8.56 21.85 4.40
C LEU A 197 9.37 23.11 4.70
N LEU A 198 8.76 24.28 4.47
CA LEU A 198 9.40 25.58 4.63
C LEU A 198 9.50 26.02 6.09
N HIS A 199 8.65 25.46 6.97
CA HIS A 199 8.64 25.81 8.38
C HIS A 199 9.62 24.92 9.14
N LEU A 200 10.76 25.44 9.59
CA LEU A 200 11.66 24.66 10.45
C LEU A 200 10.97 24.33 11.79
N PRO A 201 11.38 23.25 12.50
CA PRO A 201 10.95 23.05 13.88
C PRO A 201 11.25 24.30 14.71
N GLU A 202 10.40 24.61 15.68
CA GLU A 202 10.62 25.78 16.52
C GLU A 202 11.92 25.60 17.31
N PHE A 203 12.75 26.65 17.34
CA PHE A 203 14.03 26.63 18.05
C PHE A 203 13.88 27.06 19.54
N SER A 204 12.64 27.13 20.05
CA SER A 204 12.31 27.56 21.41
C SER A 204 12.24 26.38 22.38
N PHE A 205 13.35 25.68 22.58
CA PHE A 205 13.44 24.61 23.59
C PHE A 205 14.57 24.90 24.59
N PRO A 206 14.45 24.44 25.86
CA PRO A 206 15.48 24.66 26.85
C PRO A 206 16.83 24.12 26.37
N ILE A 207 17.92 24.85 26.60
CA ILE A 207 19.28 24.41 26.24
C ILE A 207 19.67 23.11 26.95
N SER A 208 19.04 22.80 28.09
CA SER A 208 19.19 21.50 28.76
C SER A 208 18.64 20.33 27.94
N CYS A 209 17.77 20.59 26.96
CA CYS A 209 17.26 19.60 26.02
C CYS A 209 18.18 19.54 24.79
N LYS A 210 18.93 18.44 24.65
CA LYS A 210 19.85 18.18 23.53
C LYS A 210 19.17 18.02 22.16
N HIS A 211 17.84 18.09 22.12
CA HIS A 211 17.04 18.00 20.90
C HIS A 211 15.70 18.71 21.07
N SER A 212 15.12 19.19 19.97
CA SER A 212 13.74 19.68 19.96
C SER A 212 12.73 18.53 19.94
N ALA A 213 11.45 18.85 20.19
CA ALA A 213 10.38 17.92 19.86
C ALA A 213 10.36 17.64 18.34
N PRO A 214 10.11 16.39 17.90
CA PRO A 214 10.00 16.07 16.49
C PRO A 214 8.71 16.65 15.88
N VAL A 215 8.84 17.18 14.66
CA VAL A 215 7.73 17.74 13.89
C VAL A 215 7.50 16.88 12.65
N VAL A 216 6.31 16.30 12.53
CA VAL A 216 5.91 15.48 11.39
C VAL A 216 5.72 16.37 10.14
N LYS A 217 6.52 16.10 9.10
CA LYS A 217 6.50 16.77 7.79
C LYS A 217 5.69 16.03 6.74
N GLY A 218 5.55 14.72 6.90
CA GLY A 218 4.77 13.91 5.99
C GLY A 218 4.34 12.60 6.61
N LYS A 219 3.26 12.04 6.06
CA LYS A 219 2.67 10.80 6.54
C LYS A 219 2.19 9.95 5.37
N TRP A 220 2.55 8.67 5.40
CA TRP A 220 2.21 7.66 4.40
C TRP A 220 1.86 6.34 5.07
N TYR A 221 1.33 5.42 4.27
CA TYR A 221 1.24 4.00 4.64
C TYR A 221 2.10 3.15 3.71
N CYS A 222 2.71 2.12 4.31
CA CYS A 222 3.42 1.07 3.60
C CYS A 222 2.70 -0.27 3.81
N PRO A 223 2.12 -0.87 2.76
CA PRO A 223 1.64 -2.25 2.81
C PRO A 223 2.69 -3.22 3.33
N PHE A 224 2.25 -4.20 4.13
CA PHE A 224 3.14 -5.20 4.71
C PHE A 224 3.95 -5.99 3.68
N VAL A 225 3.43 -6.14 2.46
CA VAL A 225 4.13 -6.85 1.38
C VAL A 225 5.44 -6.17 0.94
N PHE A 226 5.65 -4.89 1.27
CA PHE A 226 6.90 -4.17 1.01
C PHE A 226 7.85 -4.16 2.21
N VAL A 227 7.43 -4.67 3.38
CA VAL A 227 8.22 -4.65 4.62
C VAL A 227 8.63 -6.08 4.94
N LYS A 228 9.95 -6.33 5.05
CA LYS A 228 10.46 -7.62 5.53
C LYS A 228 10.47 -7.63 7.06
N GLU A 229 9.74 -8.57 7.66
CA GLU A 229 9.86 -8.89 9.09
C GLU A 229 10.49 -10.28 9.26
N GLU A 230 11.09 -10.53 10.42
CA GLU A 230 11.44 -11.89 10.88
C GLU A 230 10.18 -12.68 11.28
N ALA A 231 9.24 -12.83 10.36
CA ALA A 231 7.99 -13.52 10.56
C ALA A 231 7.51 -14.17 9.25
N ARG A 232 6.69 -15.23 9.36
CA ARG A 232 6.03 -15.80 8.18
C ARG A 232 5.00 -14.79 7.65
N LEU A 233 4.92 -14.61 6.32
CA LEU A 233 3.99 -13.66 5.67
C LEU A 233 2.53 -13.76 6.17
N LYS A 234 2.06 -14.99 6.45
CA LYS A 234 0.70 -15.22 6.96
C LYS A 234 0.45 -14.57 8.34
N ASP A 235 1.51 -14.52 9.15
CA ASP A 235 1.52 -14.04 10.53
C ASP A 235 1.73 -12.53 10.53
N GLN A 236 2.64 -12.01 9.69
CA GLN A 236 2.80 -10.57 9.44
C GLN A 236 1.48 -9.94 8.97
N MET A 237 0.84 -10.48 7.91
CA MET A 237 -0.45 -9.99 7.42
C MET A 237 -1.55 -10.05 8.49
N ARG A 238 -1.47 -10.97 9.47
CA ARG A 238 -2.43 -11.05 10.57
C ARG A 238 -2.21 -9.92 11.57
N ARG A 239 -0.95 -9.57 11.86
CA ARG A 239 -0.57 -8.54 12.83
C ARG A 239 -0.80 -7.14 12.26
N SER A 240 -0.24 -6.88 11.08
CA SER A 240 -0.21 -5.56 10.48
C SER A 240 -0.36 -5.68 8.96
N LEU A 241 -1.46 -5.14 8.42
CA LEU A 241 -1.65 -5.04 6.97
C LEU A 241 -0.90 -3.84 6.38
N PHE A 242 -0.72 -2.79 7.19
CA PHE A 242 0.01 -1.58 6.85
C PHE A 242 0.89 -1.16 8.01
N TYR A 243 1.99 -0.50 7.66
CA TYR A 243 2.87 0.23 8.57
C TYR A 243 2.64 1.71 8.29
N GLU A 244 2.46 2.48 9.35
CA GLU A 244 2.48 3.93 9.24
C GLU A 244 3.92 4.40 9.08
N MET A 245 4.15 5.31 8.13
CA MET A 245 5.45 5.93 7.91
C MET A 245 5.30 7.44 8.08
N THR A 246 6.14 8.02 8.92
CA THR A 246 6.24 9.47 9.12
C THR A 246 7.62 9.95 8.67
N LEU A 247 7.65 11.15 8.11
CA LEU A 247 8.88 11.93 7.97
C LEU A 247 8.85 12.98 9.07
N GLU A 248 9.87 13.00 9.92
CA GLU A 248 9.96 13.87 11.09
C GLU A 248 11.25 14.70 11.01
N HIS A 249 11.16 15.97 11.40
CA HIS A 249 12.31 16.86 11.55
C HIS A 249 12.42 17.29 13.01
N TRP A 250 13.63 17.36 13.54
CA TRP A 250 13.94 17.92 14.85
C TRP A 250 15.29 18.62 14.79
N TRP A 251 15.54 19.50 15.77
CA TRP A 251 16.88 20.02 16.06
C TRP A 251 17.61 19.05 16.96
N GLU A 252 18.90 18.83 16.71
CA GLU A 252 19.78 18.02 17.54
C GLU A 252 21.05 18.82 17.84
N GLU A 253 21.48 18.79 19.10
CA GLU A 253 22.70 19.43 19.55
C GLU A 253 23.91 18.66 19.03
N ILE A 254 24.68 19.31 18.17
CA ILE A 254 25.89 18.73 17.57
C ILE A 254 27.16 19.10 18.38
N TYR A 255 27.07 20.15 19.20
CA TYR A 255 28.17 20.69 19.99
C TYR A 255 27.65 21.61 21.10
N SER A 256 28.25 21.52 22.29
CA SER A 256 28.10 22.49 23.38
C SER A 256 29.46 22.81 23.99
N CYS A 257 29.66 24.08 24.35
CA CYS A 257 30.79 24.53 25.16
C CYS A 257 30.32 25.56 26.17
N GLU A 258 30.90 25.53 27.37
CA GLU A 258 30.73 26.59 28.34
C GLU A 258 31.72 27.71 28.02
N ASN A 259 31.25 28.96 27.98
CA ASN A 259 32.12 30.12 27.78
C ASN A 259 32.89 30.40 29.08
N GLU A 260 34.09 29.86 29.22
CA GLU A 260 35.05 30.39 30.19
C GLU A 260 35.64 31.67 29.61
N SER A 261 35.31 32.80 30.24
CA SER A 261 35.80 34.11 29.84
C SER A 261 37.33 34.16 29.97
N ASN A 262 38.06 33.94 28.88
CA ASN A 262 39.27 34.68 28.51
C ASN A 262 39.78 34.29 27.12
N GLU A 263 39.95 35.33 26.29
CA GLU A 263 40.74 35.40 25.04
C GLU A 263 40.27 34.62 23.81
N GLY A 264 39.91 35.36 22.75
CA GLY A 264 39.90 34.88 21.37
C GLY A 264 38.75 33.93 21.01
N GLY A 265 37.50 34.41 21.09
CA GLY A 265 36.28 33.64 20.84
C GLY A 265 36.06 33.19 19.39
N VAL A 266 36.92 32.31 18.88
CA VAL A 266 36.70 31.57 17.63
C VAL A 266 36.69 30.09 17.97
N VAL A 267 35.50 29.49 18.00
CA VAL A 267 35.32 28.05 18.17
C VAL A 267 35.16 27.41 16.80
N VAL A 268 36.11 26.55 16.43
CA VAL A 268 36.04 25.77 15.18
C VAL A 268 35.37 24.44 15.49
N VAL A 269 34.13 24.26 15.01
CA VAL A 269 33.39 23.00 15.13
C VAL A 269 33.55 22.19 13.85
N ASN A 270 34.18 21.02 13.96
CA ASN A 270 34.27 20.04 12.88
C ASN A 270 33.63 18.73 13.35
N ALA A 271 32.37 18.49 12.96
CA ALA A 271 31.61 17.31 13.35
C ALA A 271 30.92 16.69 12.13
N SER A 272 31.04 15.36 11.99
CA SER A 272 30.28 14.59 11.02
C SER A 272 28.95 14.18 11.65
N VAL A 273 27.85 14.65 11.08
CA VAL A 273 26.50 14.38 11.62
C VAL A 273 25.71 13.49 10.66
N GLN A 274 24.99 12.53 11.23
CA GLN A 274 24.06 11.70 10.47
C GLN A 274 22.80 12.51 10.20
N ARG A 275 22.62 12.91 8.94
CA ARG A 275 21.51 13.79 8.55
C ARG A 275 20.16 13.10 8.54
N GLU A 276 20.15 11.79 8.27
CA GLU A 276 18.92 11.01 8.08
C GLU A 276 19.09 9.61 8.68
N VAL A 277 18.06 9.16 9.41
CA VAL A 277 17.98 7.83 10.00
C VAL A 277 16.64 7.22 9.59
N ALA A 278 16.66 5.98 9.11
CA ALA A 278 15.44 5.23 8.83
C ALA A 278 15.14 4.31 10.02
N LEU A 279 13.98 4.47 10.64
CA LEU A 279 13.56 3.68 11.79
C LEU A 279 12.34 2.82 11.44
N VAL A 280 12.36 1.54 11.81
CA VAL A 280 11.19 0.64 11.77
C VAL A 280 10.92 0.20 13.20
N CYS A 281 9.76 0.59 13.74
CA CYS A 281 9.39 0.31 15.13
C CYS A 281 10.46 0.76 16.16
N GLY A 282 11.14 1.88 15.90
CA GLY A 282 12.17 2.44 16.79
C GLY A 282 13.55 1.80 16.66
N MET A 283 13.73 0.84 15.75
CA MET A 283 15.03 0.24 15.45
C MET A 283 15.54 0.73 14.10
N GLU A 284 16.84 0.98 13.99
CA GLU A 284 17.46 1.37 12.72
C GLU A 284 17.25 0.28 11.66
N ALA A 285 16.71 0.70 10.52
CA ALA A 285 16.46 -0.18 9.41
C ALA A 285 17.77 -0.47 8.67
N VAL A 286 18.14 -1.74 8.60
CA VAL A 286 19.30 -2.18 7.82
C VAL A 286 18.88 -2.44 6.38
N LYS A 287 19.63 -1.86 5.44
CA LYS A 287 19.48 -2.16 4.01
C LYS A 287 20.07 -3.55 3.73
N ASP A 288 19.24 -4.43 3.19
CA ASP A 288 19.68 -5.74 2.71
C ASP A 288 20.39 -5.55 1.35
N ASP A 289 21.73 -5.56 1.38
CA ASP A 289 22.58 -5.45 0.18
C ASP A 289 22.78 -6.80 -0.55
N GLY A 290 21.99 -7.82 -0.21
CA GLY A 290 21.98 -9.10 -0.91
C GLY A 290 21.71 -8.91 -2.41
N ARG A 291 22.56 -9.52 -3.25
CA ARG A 291 22.59 -9.45 -4.73
C ARG A 291 21.31 -9.92 -5.46
N GLY A 292 20.15 -9.96 -4.82
CA GLY A 292 18.90 -10.37 -5.46
C GLY A 292 17.59 -10.23 -4.66
N ALA A 293 17.49 -9.48 -3.56
CA ALA A 293 16.20 -9.36 -2.86
C ALA A 293 16.00 -8.02 -2.14
N ASP A 294 15.18 -7.17 -2.76
CA ASP A 294 14.86 -5.80 -2.39
C ASP A 294 14.33 -5.64 -0.95
N GLY A 295 15.07 -4.89 -0.13
CA GLY A 295 14.51 -4.06 0.95
C GLY A 295 14.58 -2.61 0.49
N LEU A 296 13.43 -1.95 0.28
CA LEU A 296 13.41 -0.54 -0.13
C LEU A 296 13.71 0.35 1.08
N CYS A 297 14.92 0.87 1.16
CA CYS A 297 15.21 2.11 1.88
C CYS A 297 14.98 3.26 0.88
N LEU A 298 13.89 4.01 1.04
CA LEU A 298 13.70 5.26 0.30
C LEU A 298 14.43 6.36 1.05
N VAL A 299 15.65 6.67 0.62
CA VAL A 299 16.35 7.90 0.97
C VAL A 299 16.12 8.86 -0.19
N GLN A 300 15.29 9.87 -0.01
CA GLN A 300 15.15 10.94 -1.00
C GLN A 300 16.05 12.10 -0.58
N SER A 301 17.25 12.13 -1.13
CA SER A 301 18.11 13.32 -1.11
C SER A 301 17.81 14.21 -2.31
N SER A 302 17.51 15.49 -2.08
CA SER A 302 17.85 16.58 -3.01
C SER A 302 17.86 17.94 -2.29
N TRP A 303 19.05 18.55 -2.32
CA TRP A 303 19.57 19.80 -1.73
C TRP A 303 19.24 21.06 -2.58
N PRO A 304 19.72 22.31 -2.34
CA PRO A 304 20.70 22.82 -1.37
C PRO A 304 20.28 24.06 -0.54
N ILE A 305 21.18 24.41 0.39
CA ILE A 305 21.29 25.72 1.05
C ILE A 305 21.46 26.81 0.00
#